data_AF-A0A8C3LGZ4-F1
#
_entry.id   AF-A0A8C3LGZ4-F1
#
_cell.length_a   1.000
_cell.length_b   1.000
_cell.length_c   1.000
_cell.angle_alpha   90.00
_cell.angle_beta   90.00
_cell.angle_gamma   90.00
#
_symmetry.space_group_name_H-M   'P 1'
#
loop_
_entity.id
_entity.type
_entity.pdbx_description
1 polymer ?
#
loop_
_entity_poly.entity_id
_entity_poly.type
_entity_poly.pdbx_seq_one_letter_code
_entity_poly.pdbx_strand_id
1 'polypeptide(L)'
;MVVEVPRWTNAKMEIATEEPLNPIKQDTKKGKPRYVANIFPHKGYIWNYGALPQTWEDPNHTDKITGCCGDNDPVDVCEIGSKVRSSGEVVQVKVLGVLALLDEGETDWKIVAIGVDDPEAQKIHDIDDVRKHKPGYLEATIDWFRCYKVPDGKPENHFAFNGEFKDKDFAVEIIKSTHEYWKALLHKKTEGGTVKCTNVLVSGSPFCCSEEEARSIVQSAPVPENGDSVCPEGATDKTCTF
;
A
#
# COMPACT_ATOMS: atom_id res chain seq x y z
N MET A 1 6.05 -1.36 6.57
CA MET A 1 4.82 -1.01 5.85
C MET A 1 4.20 0.19 6.51
N VAL A 2 3.77 1.16 5.73
CA VAL A 2 2.85 2.22 6.17
C VAL A 2 1.45 1.73 5.83
N VAL A 3 0.59 1.56 6.83
CA VAL A 3 -0.80 1.11 6.62
C VAL A 3 -1.63 2.29 6.14
N GLU A 4 -2.22 2.18 4.95
CA GLU A 4 -3.09 3.21 4.39
C GLU A 4 -4.56 2.88 4.65
N VAL A 5 -4.95 1.64 4.40
CA VAL A 5 -6.35 1.18 4.49
C VAL A 5 -6.47 -0.03 5.43
N PRO A 6 -7.19 0.10 6.56
CA PRO A 6 -7.50 -1.03 7.43
C PRO A 6 -8.30 -2.12 6.72
N ARG A 7 -8.06 -3.38 7.06
CA ARG A 7 -8.85 -4.50 6.55
C ARG A 7 -10.35 -4.31 6.81
N TRP A 8 -11.15 -4.69 5.83
CA TRP A 8 -12.61 -4.60 5.79
C TRP A 8 -13.18 -3.19 5.74
N THR A 9 -12.37 -2.17 5.45
CA THR A 9 -12.82 -0.80 5.17
C THR A 9 -12.89 -0.55 3.66
N ASN A 10 -13.57 0.53 3.25
CA ASN A 10 -13.83 0.83 1.84
C ASN A 10 -13.18 2.13 1.36
N ALA A 11 -12.86 3.07 2.26
CA ALA A 11 -12.25 4.33 1.87
C ALA A 11 -10.91 4.06 1.21
N LYS A 12 -10.71 4.54 -0.03
CA LYS A 12 -9.42 4.43 -0.70
C LYS A 12 -8.53 5.55 -0.16
N MET A 13 -7.72 5.23 0.83
CA MET A 13 -6.70 6.10 1.38
C MET A 13 -5.36 5.75 0.75
N GLU A 14 -4.52 6.75 0.50
CA GLU A 14 -3.18 6.59 -0.07
C GLU A 14 -2.25 7.70 0.41
N ILE A 15 -0.95 7.43 0.39
CA ILE A 15 0.10 8.44 0.55
C ILE A 15 -0.01 9.44 -0.60
N ALA A 16 -0.19 10.73 -0.28
CA ALA A 16 -0.27 11.79 -1.27
C ALA A 16 1.11 12.10 -1.87
N THR A 17 1.50 11.35 -2.91
CA THR A 17 2.81 11.50 -3.58
C THR A 17 3.05 12.91 -4.12
N GLU A 18 2.00 13.64 -4.50
CA GLU A 18 2.07 14.99 -5.05
C GLU A 18 1.93 16.14 -4.03
N GLU A 19 1.81 15.82 -2.73
CA GLU A 19 1.71 16.83 -1.67
C GLU A 19 2.97 16.87 -0.77
N PRO A 20 3.40 18.05 -0.30
CA PRO A 20 4.53 18.14 0.61
C PRO A 20 4.32 17.30 1.87
N LEU A 21 5.37 16.61 2.33
CA LEU A 21 5.35 15.67 3.47
C LEU A 21 4.46 14.43 3.28
N ASN A 22 3.87 14.27 2.09
CA ASN A 22 3.13 13.09 1.66
C ASN A 22 2.13 12.55 2.70
N PRO A 23 1.15 13.36 3.16
CA PRO A 23 0.13 12.90 4.10
C PRO A 23 -0.70 11.77 3.49
N ILE A 24 -1.24 10.88 4.33
CA ILE A 24 -2.26 9.93 3.88
C ILE A 24 -3.56 10.69 3.68
N LYS A 25 -4.17 10.60 2.49
CA LYS A 25 -5.44 11.24 2.15
C LYS A 25 -6.36 10.29 1.40
N GLN A 26 -7.64 10.61 1.38
CA GLN A 26 -8.60 9.85 0.58
C GLN A 26 -8.48 10.24 -0.90
N ASP A 27 -8.38 9.25 -1.78
CA ASP A 27 -8.45 9.43 -3.24
C ASP A 27 -9.79 10.09 -3.61
N THR A 28 -9.77 10.99 -4.59
CA THR A 28 -10.97 11.67 -5.10
C THR A 28 -11.13 11.45 -6.59
N LYS A 29 -12.33 11.00 -7.00
CA LYS A 29 -12.68 10.78 -8.40
C LYS A 29 -13.89 11.64 -8.75
N LYS A 30 -13.72 12.53 -9.75
CA LYS A 30 -14.76 13.50 -10.16
C LYS A 30 -15.27 14.37 -8.99
N GLY A 31 -14.35 14.80 -8.13
CA GLY A 31 -14.64 15.66 -6.98
C GLY A 31 -15.36 14.97 -5.82
N LYS A 32 -15.46 13.63 -5.84
CA LYS A 32 -16.07 12.85 -4.75
C LYS A 32 -15.04 11.91 -4.12
N PRO A 33 -15.05 11.73 -2.79
CA PRO A 33 -14.19 10.75 -2.13
C PRO A 33 -14.47 9.34 -2.66
N ARG A 34 -13.42 8.60 -2.95
CA ARG A 34 -13.51 7.28 -3.57
C ARG A 34 -13.62 6.18 -2.50
N TYR A 35 -14.48 5.21 -2.78
CA TYR A 35 -14.66 4.01 -1.99
C TYR A 35 -14.58 2.80 -2.91
N VAL A 36 -13.85 1.75 -2.51
CA VAL A 36 -13.86 0.48 -3.22
C VAL A 36 -15.20 -0.23 -2.98
N ALA A 37 -15.67 -0.96 -3.99
CA ALA A 37 -16.90 -1.72 -3.89
C ALA A 37 -16.73 -2.96 -2.99
N ASN A 38 -17.85 -3.49 -2.49
CA ASN A 38 -17.89 -4.84 -1.95
C ASN A 38 -18.18 -5.80 -3.09
N ILE A 39 -17.19 -6.59 -3.48
CA ILE A 39 -17.33 -7.60 -4.53
C ILE A 39 -17.59 -8.92 -3.83
N PHE A 40 -18.83 -9.41 -3.89
CA PHE A 40 -19.22 -10.63 -3.20
C PHE A 40 -18.23 -11.78 -3.51
N PRO A 41 -17.69 -12.48 -2.50
CA PRO A 41 -18.09 -12.47 -1.08
C PRO A 41 -17.31 -11.49 -0.18
N HIS A 42 -16.51 -10.60 -0.75
CA HIS A 42 -15.58 -9.72 -0.03
C HIS A 42 -16.22 -8.45 0.51
N LYS A 43 -15.76 -8.02 1.70
CA LYS A 43 -16.07 -6.71 2.31
C LYS A 43 -14.83 -5.81 2.20
N GLY A 44 -14.92 -4.74 1.40
CA GLY A 44 -13.85 -3.76 1.23
C GLY A 44 -12.51 -4.39 0.85
N TYR A 45 -11.41 -3.83 1.37
CA TYR A 45 -10.08 -4.45 1.29
C TYR A 45 -10.03 -5.70 2.17
N ILE A 46 -9.53 -6.81 1.65
CA ILE A 46 -9.48 -8.09 2.40
C ILE A 46 -8.18 -8.32 3.17
N TRP A 47 -7.29 -7.31 3.18
CA TRP A 47 -6.03 -7.20 3.94
C TRP A 47 -5.96 -5.85 4.64
N ASN A 48 -5.01 -5.68 5.56
CA ASN A 48 -4.52 -4.33 5.80
C ASN A 48 -3.68 -3.97 4.55
N TYR A 49 -3.99 -2.83 3.94
CA TYR A 49 -3.39 -2.42 2.67
C TYR A 49 -2.59 -1.13 2.88
N GLY A 50 -1.53 -0.97 2.11
CA GLY A 50 -0.68 0.20 2.14
C GLY A 50 0.61 -0.02 1.38
N ALA A 51 1.68 0.67 1.75
CA ALA A 51 2.90 0.69 0.96
C ALA A 51 4.17 0.39 1.76
N LEU A 52 5.25 0.05 1.05
CA LEU A 52 6.61 0.08 1.61
C LEU A 52 7.20 1.50 1.48
N PRO A 53 7.61 2.14 2.60
CA PRO A 53 8.27 3.43 2.52
C PRO A 53 9.61 3.29 1.78
N GLN A 54 10.05 4.40 1.19
CA GLN A 54 11.31 4.45 0.44
C GLN A 54 11.37 3.50 -0.76
N THR A 55 10.23 3.22 -1.38
CA THR A 55 10.14 2.54 -2.67
C THR A 55 9.41 3.43 -3.65
N TRP A 56 9.65 3.24 -4.94
CA TRP A 56 8.97 3.96 -6.02
C TRP A 56 9.00 3.13 -7.30
N GLU A 57 7.85 2.91 -7.90
CA GLU A 57 7.70 2.29 -9.21
C GLU A 57 7.89 3.35 -10.30
N ASP A 58 9.13 3.54 -10.77
CA ASP A 58 9.50 4.61 -11.72
C ASP A 58 8.70 4.50 -13.04
N PRO A 59 7.88 5.51 -13.41
CA PRO A 59 7.09 5.49 -14.63
C PRO A 59 7.94 5.63 -15.91
N ASN A 60 9.23 5.97 -15.78
CA ASN A 60 10.17 6.00 -16.89
C ASN A 60 10.90 4.66 -17.07
N HIS A 61 10.72 3.70 -16.16
CA HIS A 61 11.31 2.38 -16.23
C HIS A 61 10.30 1.35 -16.73
N THR A 62 10.58 0.73 -17.88
CA THR A 62 9.81 -0.44 -18.34
C THR A 62 10.31 -1.71 -17.66
N ASP A 63 9.44 -2.32 -16.86
CA ASP A 63 9.73 -3.60 -16.23
C ASP A 63 9.80 -4.72 -17.29
N LYS A 64 10.78 -5.60 -17.14
CA LYS A 64 11.08 -6.64 -18.14
C LYS A 64 10.10 -7.81 -18.10
N ILE A 65 9.40 -7.99 -16.98
CA ILE A 65 8.47 -9.10 -16.75
C ILE A 65 7.09 -8.73 -17.29
N THR A 66 6.60 -7.55 -16.94
CA THR A 66 5.29 -7.04 -17.34
C THR A 66 5.30 -6.43 -18.74
N GLY A 67 6.44 -5.87 -19.15
CA GLY A 67 6.55 -5.05 -20.36
C GLY A 67 5.92 -3.65 -20.22
N CYS A 68 5.55 -3.25 -19.01
CA CYS A 68 4.87 -1.99 -18.69
C CYS A 68 5.76 -1.08 -17.84
N CYS A 69 5.49 0.22 -17.87
CA CYS A 69 6.13 1.17 -16.95
C CYS A 69 5.53 1.10 -15.54
N GLY A 70 6.26 1.54 -14.52
CA GLY A 70 5.72 1.66 -13.15
C GLY A 70 4.56 2.65 -13.03
N ASP A 71 3.73 2.48 -12.02
CA ASP A 71 2.53 3.29 -11.74
C ASP A 71 2.81 4.64 -11.04
N ASN A 72 4.09 4.97 -10.82
CA ASN A 72 4.56 6.21 -10.17
C ASN A 72 4.30 6.29 -8.66
N ASP A 73 3.89 5.19 -8.01
CA ASP A 73 3.62 5.14 -6.58
C ASP A 73 4.67 4.28 -5.82
N PRO A 74 4.70 4.32 -4.48
CA PRO A 74 5.45 3.35 -3.70
C PRO A 74 4.88 1.93 -3.85
N VAL A 75 5.72 0.91 -3.73
CA VAL A 75 5.29 -0.49 -3.88
C VAL A 75 4.24 -0.87 -2.84
N ASP A 76 3.14 -1.44 -3.33
CA ASP A 76 1.98 -1.84 -2.56
C ASP A 76 2.19 -3.12 -1.73
N VAL A 77 1.47 -3.22 -0.62
CA VAL A 77 1.55 -4.32 0.34
C VAL A 77 0.16 -4.76 0.80
N CYS A 78 -0.10 -6.05 0.66
CA CYS A 78 -1.20 -6.77 1.28
C CYS A 78 -0.69 -7.47 2.54
N GLU A 79 -1.03 -6.94 3.73
CA GLU A 79 -0.66 -7.52 5.02
C GLU A 79 -1.76 -8.46 5.54
N ILE A 80 -1.40 -9.74 5.70
CA ILE A 80 -2.33 -10.86 5.84
C ILE A 80 -2.54 -11.33 7.30
N GLY A 81 -1.98 -10.62 8.26
CA GLY A 81 -2.08 -10.92 9.68
C GLY A 81 -3.49 -10.80 10.22
N SER A 82 -3.71 -11.40 11.39
CA SER A 82 -5.01 -11.47 12.07
C SER A 82 -5.48 -10.12 12.63
N LYS A 83 -4.57 -9.24 13.06
CA LYS A 83 -4.91 -7.91 13.59
C LYS A 83 -5.41 -6.98 12.48
N VAL A 84 -6.54 -6.29 12.72
CA VAL A 84 -6.94 -5.14 11.89
C VAL A 84 -6.14 -3.93 12.36
N ARG A 85 -5.39 -3.32 11.44
CA ARG A 85 -4.47 -2.20 11.72
C ARG A 85 -5.16 -0.85 11.53
N SER A 86 -4.59 0.22 12.07
CA SER A 86 -5.09 1.58 11.87
C SER A 86 -4.41 2.26 10.67
N SER A 87 -5.13 3.14 9.98
CA SER A 87 -4.53 4.00 8.95
C SER A 87 -3.45 4.90 9.58
N GLY A 88 -2.29 5.01 8.93
CA GLY A 88 -1.09 5.68 9.45
C GLY A 88 -0.21 4.84 10.38
N GLU A 89 -0.63 3.62 10.75
CA GLU A 89 0.22 2.73 11.55
C GLU A 89 1.46 2.30 10.74
N VAL A 90 2.63 2.36 11.36
CA VAL A 90 3.87 1.85 10.77
C VAL A 90 4.18 0.49 11.37
N VAL A 91 4.14 -0.55 10.54
CA VAL A 91 4.25 -1.94 10.96
C VAL A 91 5.48 -2.59 10.35
N GLN A 92 6.24 -3.32 11.18
CA GLN A 92 7.28 -4.21 10.70
C GLN A 92 6.64 -5.48 10.16
N VAL A 93 6.93 -5.81 8.91
CA VAL A 93 6.33 -6.95 8.21
C VAL A 93 7.43 -7.88 7.68
N LYS A 94 7.10 -9.16 7.58
CA LYS A 94 7.90 -10.17 6.87
C LYS A 94 7.30 -10.38 5.48
N VAL A 95 8.12 -10.16 4.46
CA VAL A 95 7.76 -10.40 3.05
C VAL A 95 7.65 -11.90 2.80
N LEU A 96 6.63 -12.30 2.04
CA LEU A 96 6.31 -13.70 1.76
C LEU A 96 6.28 -13.99 0.25
N GLY A 97 5.94 -13.01 -0.57
CA GLY A 97 5.88 -13.15 -2.02
C GLY A 97 5.34 -11.89 -2.68
N VAL A 98 5.04 -11.97 -3.98
CA VAL A 98 4.54 -10.84 -4.76
C VAL A 98 3.62 -11.30 -5.89
N LEU A 99 2.61 -10.47 -6.21
CA LEU A 99 1.75 -10.60 -7.38
C LEU A 99 2.03 -9.45 -8.36
N ALA A 100 2.12 -9.78 -9.65
CA ALA A 100 2.36 -8.83 -10.73
C ALA A 100 1.04 -8.39 -11.37
N LEU A 101 0.44 -7.30 -10.89
CA LEU A 101 -0.77 -6.74 -11.49
C LEU A 101 -0.41 -5.85 -12.69
N LEU A 102 -1.23 -5.92 -13.74
CA LEU A 102 -1.23 -4.96 -14.83
C LEU A 102 -2.48 -4.09 -14.66
N ASP A 103 -2.31 -2.91 -14.07
CA ASP A 103 -3.42 -1.99 -13.79
C ASP A 103 -3.49 -0.92 -14.88
N GLU A 104 -4.49 -1.00 -15.75
CA GLU A 104 -4.70 -0.04 -16.86
C GLU A 104 -3.48 0.20 -17.78
N GLY A 105 -2.55 -0.76 -17.87
CA GLY A 105 -1.34 -0.69 -18.71
C GLY A 105 -0.05 -0.35 -17.95
N GLU A 106 -0.13 -0.20 -16.63
CA GLU A 106 0.99 0.05 -15.73
C GLU A 106 1.37 -1.22 -14.97
N THR A 107 2.64 -1.34 -14.64
CA THR A 107 3.16 -2.32 -13.69
C THR A 107 2.77 -1.86 -12.30
N ASP A 108 2.14 -2.76 -11.56
CA ASP A 108 1.67 -2.50 -10.21
C ASP A 108 1.97 -3.74 -9.34
N TRP A 109 3.03 -3.68 -8.54
CA TRP A 109 3.47 -4.83 -7.74
C TRP A 109 2.74 -4.90 -6.39
N LYS A 110 2.07 -6.04 -6.13
CA LYS A 110 1.39 -6.29 -4.85
C LYS A 110 2.21 -7.24 -3.99
N ILE A 111 2.98 -6.71 -3.04
CA ILE A 111 3.75 -7.51 -2.08
C ILE A 111 2.78 -8.19 -1.11
N VAL A 112 2.98 -9.48 -0.86
CA VAL A 112 2.28 -10.21 0.20
C VAL A 112 3.19 -10.28 1.41
N ALA A 113 2.71 -9.79 2.56
CA ALA A 113 3.48 -9.75 3.79
C ALA A 113 2.63 -10.10 5.02
N ILE A 114 3.28 -10.37 6.15
CA ILE A 114 2.63 -10.58 7.44
C ILE A 114 3.33 -9.78 8.53
N GLY A 115 2.58 -9.14 9.44
CA GLY A 115 3.13 -8.46 10.60
C GLY A 115 4.01 -9.41 11.44
N VAL A 116 5.20 -8.96 11.83
CA VAL A 116 6.12 -9.81 12.61
C VAL A 116 5.61 -10.13 14.02
N ASP A 117 4.67 -9.34 14.51
CA ASP A 117 3.93 -9.48 15.77
C ASP A 117 2.71 -10.40 15.65
N ASP A 118 2.38 -10.89 14.46
CA ASP A 118 1.29 -11.85 14.27
C ASP A 118 1.67 -13.24 14.84
N PRO A 119 0.78 -13.92 15.59
CA PRO A 119 1.07 -15.25 16.15
C PRO A 119 1.41 -16.32 15.11
N GLU A 120 0.92 -16.20 13.87
CA GLU A 120 1.19 -17.12 12.78
C GLU A 120 2.46 -16.77 12.00
N ALA A 121 3.07 -15.60 12.24
CA ALA A 121 4.27 -15.19 11.53
C ALA A 121 5.42 -16.20 11.70
N GLN A 122 5.50 -16.92 12.83
CA GLN A 122 6.51 -17.96 13.05
C GLN A 122 6.30 -19.26 12.24
N LYS A 123 5.18 -19.37 11.51
CA LYS A 123 4.85 -20.55 10.68
C LYS A 123 4.87 -20.24 9.19
N ILE A 124 4.74 -18.97 8.82
CA ILE A 124 4.57 -18.53 7.44
C ILE A 124 5.83 -17.78 7.01
N HIS A 125 6.70 -18.41 6.22
CA HIS A 125 8.01 -17.87 5.82
C HIS A 125 8.16 -17.63 4.32
N ASP A 126 7.28 -18.23 3.52
CA ASP A 126 7.23 -18.04 2.08
C ASP A 126 5.80 -18.12 1.55
N ILE A 127 5.62 -17.88 0.24
CA ILE A 127 4.29 -17.81 -0.37
C ILE A 127 3.54 -19.15 -0.31
N ASP A 128 4.27 -20.27 -0.34
CA ASP A 128 3.69 -21.62 -0.21
C ASP A 128 3.13 -21.87 1.19
N ASP A 129 3.72 -21.28 2.23
CA ASP A 129 3.17 -21.38 3.57
C ASP A 129 1.83 -20.63 3.68
N VAL A 130 1.64 -19.55 2.91
CA VAL A 130 0.34 -18.87 2.82
C VAL A 130 -0.70 -19.83 2.25
N ARG A 131 -0.40 -20.54 1.16
CA ARG A 131 -1.32 -21.55 0.58
C ARG A 131 -1.68 -22.64 1.59
N LYS A 132 -0.69 -23.10 2.36
CA LYS A 132 -0.86 -24.16 3.35
C LYS A 132 -1.67 -23.73 4.57
N HIS A 133 -1.40 -22.54 5.10
CA HIS A 133 -1.97 -22.07 6.37
C HIS A 133 -3.23 -21.20 6.18
N LYS A 134 -3.43 -20.62 5.00
CA LYS A 134 -4.58 -19.79 4.64
C LYS A 134 -5.14 -20.25 3.27
N PRO A 135 -5.69 -21.48 3.18
CA PRO A 135 -6.18 -22.02 1.91
C PRO A 135 -7.28 -21.12 1.31
N GLY A 136 -7.17 -20.83 0.01
CA GLY A 136 -8.10 -19.94 -0.72
C GLY A 136 -7.77 -18.45 -0.63
N TYR A 137 -6.80 -18.04 0.19
CA TYR A 137 -6.52 -16.62 0.45
C TYR A 137 -5.79 -15.95 -0.72
N LEU A 138 -4.87 -16.65 -1.38
CA LEU A 138 -4.18 -16.15 -2.57
C LEU A 138 -5.12 -16.10 -3.78
N GLU A 139 -6.01 -17.08 -3.91
CA GLU A 139 -7.04 -17.10 -4.95
C GLU A 139 -8.01 -15.92 -4.77
N ALA A 140 -8.49 -15.69 -3.54
CA ALA A 140 -9.30 -14.52 -3.21
C ALA A 140 -8.58 -13.20 -3.49
N THR A 141 -7.25 -13.16 -3.36
CA THR A 141 -6.43 -11.98 -3.67
C THR A 141 -6.41 -11.68 -5.15
N ILE A 142 -6.23 -12.71 -5.98
CA ILE A 142 -6.30 -12.57 -7.43
C ILE A 142 -7.71 -12.13 -7.83
N ASP A 143 -8.76 -12.75 -7.29
CA ASP A 143 -10.15 -12.42 -7.63
C ASP A 143 -10.50 -10.98 -7.24
N TRP A 144 -10.04 -10.50 -6.10
CA TRP A 144 -10.22 -9.12 -5.67
C TRP A 144 -9.57 -8.14 -6.66
N PHE A 145 -8.26 -8.29 -6.94
CA PHE A 145 -7.55 -7.38 -7.85
C PHE A 145 -8.00 -7.49 -9.30
N ARG A 146 -8.49 -8.66 -9.74
CA ARG A 146 -9.07 -8.83 -11.07
C ARG A 146 -10.33 -7.97 -11.23
N CYS A 147 -11.17 -7.95 -10.20
CA CYS A 147 -12.54 -7.43 -10.30
C CYS A 147 -12.76 -6.06 -9.66
N TYR A 148 -11.85 -5.52 -8.84
CA TYR A 148 -12.12 -4.35 -7.98
C TYR A 148 -12.62 -3.09 -8.70
N LYS A 149 -12.25 -2.92 -9.98
CA LYS A 149 -12.70 -1.80 -10.83
C LYS A 149 -13.90 -2.14 -11.74
N VAL A 150 -14.35 -3.39 -11.81
CA VAL A 150 -15.50 -3.80 -12.63
C VAL A 150 -16.79 -3.05 -12.26
N PRO A 151 -17.12 -2.82 -10.97
CA PRO A 151 -18.27 -2.00 -10.58
C PRO A 151 -18.19 -0.54 -11.03
N ASP A 152 -16.98 -0.03 -11.31
CA ASP A 152 -16.75 1.30 -11.87
C ASP A 152 -16.90 1.35 -13.40
N GLY A 153 -17.29 0.23 -14.04
CA GLY A 153 -17.42 0.11 -15.49
C GLY A 153 -16.09 -0.08 -16.23
N LYS A 154 -15.02 -0.43 -15.52
CA LYS A 154 -13.72 -0.78 -16.10
C LYS A 154 -13.66 -2.28 -16.44
N PRO A 155 -12.80 -2.71 -17.38
CA PRO A 155 -12.55 -4.13 -17.61
C PRO A 155 -11.88 -4.77 -16.38
N GLU A 156 -11.85 -6.11 -16.39
CA GLU A 156 -11.02 -6.86 -15.44
C GLU A 156 -9.53 -6.54 -15.65
N ASN A 157 -8.79 -6.50 -14.55
CA ASN A 157 -7.34 -6.37 -14.62
C ASN A 157 -6.67 -7.69 -15.01
N HIS A 158 -5.46 -7.57 -15.54
CA HIS A 158 -4.63 -8.70 -15.95
C HIS A 158 -3.42 -8.85 -15.05
N PHE A 159 -2.72 -9.98 -15.18
CA PHE A 159 -1.55 -10.28 -14.36
C PHE A 159 -0.44 -10.83 -15.25
N ALA A 160 0.81 -10.47 -14.94
CA ALA A 160 1.94 -11.21 -15.47
C ALA A 160 1.99 -12.61 -14.86
N PHE A 161 2.82 -13.50 -15.41
CA PHE A 161 2.94 -14.89 -14.97
C PHE A 161 1.61 -15.66 -14.87
N ASN A 162 0.59 -15.26 -15.65
CA ASN A 162 -0.75 -15.85 -15.57
C ASN A 162 -1.36 -15.82 -14.15
N GLY A 163 -1.03 -14.78 -13.36
CA GLY A 163 -1.52 -14.63 -11.99
C GLY A 163 -0.79 -15.46 -10.94
N GLU A 164 0.32 -16.10 -11.29
CA GLU A 164 1.15 -16.83 -10.32
C GLU A 164 1.86 -15.85 -9.37
N PHE A 165 1.67 -16.04 -8.06
CA PHE A 165 2.50 -15.36 -7.07
C PHE A 165 3.94 -15.86 -7.13
N LYS A 166 4.90 -14.94 -7.14
CA LYS A 166 6.32 -15.27 -6.99
C LYS A 166 6.70 -15.32 -5.51
N ASP A 167 7.76 -16.06 -5.23
CA ASP A 167 8.25 -16.31 -3.88
C ASP A 167 8.83 -15.05 -3.21
N LYS A 168 9.19 -15.21 -1.94
CA LYS A 168 9.80 -14.15 -1.13
C LYS A 168 11.07 -13.58 -1.77
N ASP A 169 11.94 -14.43 -2.32
CA ASP A 169 13.24 -13.99 -2.82
C ASP A 169 13.05 -13.09 -4.05
N PHE A 170 12.14 -13.45 -4.95
CA PHE A 170 11.74 -12.61 -6.07
C PHE A 170 11.13 -11.29 -5.59
N ALA A 171 10.22 -11.33 -4.62
CA ALA A 171 9.60 -10.14 -4.05
C ALA A 171 10.65 -9.18 -3.46
N VAL A 172 11.67 -9.70 -2.78
CA VAL A 172 12.78 -8.91 -2.23
C VAL A 172 13.58 -8.22 -3.34
N GLU A 173 13.79 -8.86 -4.49
CA GLU A 173 14.49 -8.22 -5.63
C GLU A 173 13.66 -7.08 -6.26
N ILE A 174 12.34 -7.22 -6.33
CA ILE A 174 11.45 -6.12 -6.74
C ILE A 174 11.57 -4.95 -5.75
N ILE A 175 11.45 -5.22 -4.44
CA ILE A 175 11.56 -4.19 -3.40
C ILE A 175 12.92 -3.47 -3.46
N LYS A 176 14.01 -4.20 -3.67
CA LYS A 176 15.35 -3.60 -3.82
C LYS A 176 15.41 -2.69 -5.05
N SER A 177 14.85 -3.12 -6.18
CA SER A 177 14.85 -2.35 -7.41
C SER A 177 14.08 -1.04 -7.26
N THR A 178 12.88 -1.09 -6.70
CA THR A 178 12.06 0.10 -6.45
C THR A 178 12.63 1.01 -5.36
N HIS A 179 13.38 0.46 -4.41
CA HIS A 179 14.17 1.25 -3.47
C HIS A 179 15.33 2.00 -4.15
N GLU A 180 15.99 1.40 -5.14
CA GLU A 180 17.03 2.09 -5.92
C GLU A 180 16.45 3.19 -6.80
N TYR A 181 15.25 2.99 -7.38
CA TYR A 181 14.53 4.06 -8.09
C TYR A 181 14.17 5.20 -7.15
N TRP A 182 13.64 4.90 -5.96
CA TRP A 182 13.37 5.91 -4.93
C TRP A 182 14.64 6.67 -4.53
N LYS A 183 15.79 6.00 -4.37
CA LYS A 183 17.07 6.68 -4.09
C LYS A 183 17.46 7.62 -5.22
N ALA A 184 17.30 7.19 -6.47
CA ALA A 184 17.59 8.03 -7.63
C ALA A 184 16.69 9.27 -7.66
N LEU A 185 15.39 9.10 -7.40
CA LEU A 185 14.41 10.17 -7.25
C LEU A 185 14.84 11.18 -6.17
N LEU A 186 15.09 10.70 -4.95
CA LEU A 186 15.42 11.53 -3.79
C LEU A 186 16.76 12.27 -3.89
N HIS A 187 17.64 11.85 -4.80
CA HIS A 187 18.92 12.51 -5.08
C HIS A 187 18.94 13.25 -6.43
N LYS A 188 17.76 13.46 -7.04
CA LYS A 188 17.61 14.18 -8.32
C LYS A 188 18.47 13.59 -9.44
N LYS A 189 18.59 12.26 -9.47
CA LYS A 189 19.27 11.50 -10.53
C LYS A 189 18.31 11.04 -11.64
N THR A 190 17.02 11.16 -11.41
CA THR A 190 15.93 10.89 -12.36
C THR A 190 14.86 11.98 -12.20
N GLU A 191 14.04 12.15 -13.23
CA GLU A 191 12.94 13.12 -13.24
C GLU A 191 11.75 12.57 -12.45
N GLY A 192 11.39 13.23 -11.35
CA GLY A 192 10.31 12.81 -10.46
C GLY A 192 8.91 13.28 -10.85
N GLY A 193 8.77 14.01 -11.96
CA GLY A 193 7.49 14.53 -12.42
C GLY A 193 6.76 15.37 -11.36
N THR A 194 5.58 14.90 -10.95
CA THR A 194 4.72 15.56 -9.97
C THR A 194 5.06 15.21 -8.51
N VAL A 195 5.87 14.17 -8.28
CA VAL A 195 6.17 13.64 -6.95
C VAL A 195 6.91 14.67 -6.08
N LYS A 196 6.41 14.90 -4.86
CA LYS A 196 7.02 15.79 -3.88
C LYS A 196 8.00 15.01 -3.02
N CYS A 197 9.27 15.37 -3.16
CA CYS A 197 10.39 14.73 -2.46
C CYS A 197 10.78 15.44 -1.14
N THR A 198 10.01 16.45 -0.71
CA THR A 198 10.27 17.19 0.54
C THR A 198 10.40 16.23 1.71
N ASN A 199 11.52 16.27 2.41
CA ASN A 199 11.79 15.36 3.53
C ASN A 199 12.60 16.08 4.62
N VAL A 200 12.66 15.52 5.82
CA VAL A 200 13.31 16.16 6.98
C VAL A 200 14.61 15.44 7.40
N LEU A 201 14.77 14.17 7.03
CA LEU A 201 15.80 13.29 7.60
C LEU A 201 16.72 12.61 6.57
N VAL A 202 16.44 12.69 5.26
CA VAL A 202 17.23 11.96 4.26
C VAL A 202 18.53 12.71 3.98
N SER A 203 19.60 12.25 4.61
CA SER A 203 20.94 12.82 4.45
C SER A 203 21.37 12.84 2.98
N GLY A 204 21.86 13.99 2.51
CA GLY A 204 22.32 14.17 1.13
C GLY A 204 21.20 14.39 0.10
N SER A 205 19.93 14.37 0.51
CA SER A 205 18.82 14.75 -0.37
C SER A 205 18.82 16.27 -0.58
N PRO A 206 18.77 16.77 -1.83
CA PRO A 206 18.60 18.20 -2.11
C PRO A 206 17.20 18.72 -1.77
N PHE A 207 16.28 17.84 -1.36
CA PHE A 207 14.90 18.17 -1.00
C PHE A 207 14.68 18.25 0.52
N CYS A 208 15.76 18.18 1.31
CA CYS A 208 15.67 18.26 2.76
C CYS A 208 15.22 19.66 3.20
N CYS A 209 14.21 19.74 4.06
CA CYS A 209 13.75 20.96 4.72
C CYS A 209 14.01 20.87 6.23
N SER A 210 13.88 22.00 6.94
CA SER A 210 13.99 22.04 8.41
C SER A 210 12.72 21.51 9.09
N GLU A 211 12.84 21.11 10.36
CA GLU A 211 11.67 20.71 11.16
C GLU A 211 10.65 21.85 11.32
N GLU A 212 11.11 23.10 11.38
CA GLU A 212 10.24 24.28 11.43
C GLU A 212 9.47 24.49 10.13
N GLU A 213 10.13 24.32 8.97
CA GLU A 213 9.48 24.39 7.66
C GLU A 213 8.42 23.29 7.52
N ALA A 214 8.77 22.06 7.90
CA ALA A 214 7.81 20.95 7.92
C ALA A 214 6.62 21.22 8.85
N ARG A 215 6.88 21.76 10.05
CA ARG A 215 5.82 22.14 11.00
C ARG A 215 4.90 23.22 10.43
N SER A 216 5.45 24.21 9.73
CA SER A 216 4.66 25.26 9.08
C SER A 216 3.72 24.71 8.00
N ILE A 217 4.14 23.69 7.26
CA ILE A 217 3.30 23.01 6.26
C ILE A 217 2.08 22.38 6.97
N VAL A 218 2.31 21.60 8.03
CA VAL A 218 1.24 20.94 8.79
C VAL A 218 0.28 21.95 9.41
N GLN A 219 0.81 23.05 9.99
CA GLN A 219 0.00 24.09 10.63
C GLN A 219 -0.84 24.91 9.64
N SER A 220 -0.50 24.88 8.34
CA SER A 220 -1.29 25.53 7.30
C SER A 220 -2.49 24.71 6.83
N ALA A 221 -2.55 23.43 7.20
CA ALA A 221 -3.67 22.55 6.87
C ALA A 221 -4.93 22.94 7.68
N PRO A 222 -6.14 22.62 7.17
CA PRO A 222 -7.37 22.82 7.92
C PRO A 222 -7.32 22.17 9.30
N VAL A 223 -7.87 22.84 10.31
CA VAL A 223 -7.97 22.29 11.67
C VAL A 223 -8.85 21.04 11.62
N PRO A 224 -8.50 19.95 12.31
CA PRO A 224 -9.36 18.77 12.40
C PRO A 224 -10.75 19.17 12.93
N GLU A 225 -11.81 18.94 12.16
CA GLU A 225 -13.18 19.07 12.68
C GLU A 225 -13.41 17.92 13.67
N ASN A 226 -13.59 18.27 14.96
CA ASN A 226 -13.93 17.39 16.09
C ASN A 226 -13.50 15.93 15.93
N GLY A 227 -12.28 15.62 16.40
CA GLY A 227 -11.69 14.30 16.28
C GLY A 227 -12.63 13.18 16.75
N ASP A 228 -12.82 12.19 15.90
CA ASP A 228 -13.17 10.85 16.38
C ASP A 228 -12.11 10.48 17.41
N SER A 229 -12.54 10.28 18.65
CA SER A 229 -11.67 9.87 19.73
C SER A 229 -10.92 8.62 19.28
N VAL A 230 -9.59 8.70 19.20
CA VAL A 230 -8.74 7.51 19.31
C VAL A 230 -9.18 6.83 20.60
N CYS A 231 -9.87 5.69 20.49
CA CYS A 231 -10.33 4.95 21.65
C CYS A 231 -9.11 4.74 22.56
N PRO A 232 -9.09 5.26 23.80
CA PRO A 232 -8.05 4.90 24.73
C PRO A 232 -8.19 3.39 24.98
N GLU A 233 -7.08 2.67 24.90
CA GLU A 233 -7.01 1.25 25.21
C GLU A 233 -7.69 0.98 26.55
N GLY A 234 -8.62 0.02 26.56
CA GLY A 234 -9.22 -0.51 27.80
C GLY A 234 -10.56 0.10 28.20
N ALA A 235 -11.60 -0.13 27.39
CA ALA A 235 -12.96 -0.20 27.91
C ALA A 235 -13.61 -1.48 27.37
N THR A 236 -13.80 -2.46 28.25
CA THR A 236 -14.60 -3.65 27.97
C THR A 236 -16.03 -3.23 27.72
N ASP A 237 -16.48 -3.30 26.47
CA ASP A 237 -17.88 -3.07 26.13
C ASP A 237 -18.70 -4.30 26.55
N LYS A 238 -19.32 -4.18 27.72
CA LYS A 238 -20.41 -5.06 28.12
C LYS A 238 -21.68 -4.48 27.53
N THR A 239 -22.44 -5.36 26.91
CA THR A 239 -23.86 -5.25 26.52
C THR A 239 -24.17 -4.57 25.19
N CYS A 240 -24.44 -5.40 24.19
CA CYS A 240 -25.59 -5.21 23.31
C CYS A 240 -26.11 -6.59 22.88
N THR A 241 -27.20 -7.00 23.52
CA THR A 241 -28.09 -8.08 23.09
C THR A 241 -28.98 -7.59 21.96
N PHE A 242 -29.03 -8.36 20.86
CA PHE A 242 -30.24 -8.68 20.12
C PHE A 242 -30.19 -10.15 19.73
#